data_AF-A0A1I2RNC1-F1
#
_entry.id   AF-A0A1I2RNC1-F1
#
_cell.length_a   1.000
_cell.length_b   1.000
_cell.length_c   1.000
_cell.angle_alpha   90.00
_cell.angle_beta   90.00
_cell.angle_gamma   90.00
#
_symmetry.space_group_name_H-M   'P 1'
#
loop_
_entity.id
_entity.type
_entity.pdbx_description
1 polymer ?
#
loop_
_entity_poly.entity_id
_entity_poly.type
_entity_poly.pdbx_seq_one_letter_code
_entity_poly.pdbx_strand_id
1 'polypeptide(L)'
;MAAVGVRSLRRRAGAAGIPLSAEALDDRQTHVLRPVPVSDGWQERVREKLAASERAFLVAEKGQEEIHFRWRPGRGKQSVWGSMSFDAPSGDVVLGLRDGEGLLGVAGLGKGSSFAAVCQIAGATGLESGSARV
;
A
#
# COMPACT_ATOMS: atom_id res chain seq x y z
N MET A 1 -2.71 -18.53 -16.90
CA MET A 1 -3.23 -17.46 -16.01
C MET A 1 -2.16 -16.73 -15.19
N ALA A 2 -1.07 -17.39 -14.76
CA ALA A 2 0.02 -16.73 -14.00
C ALA A 2 0.70 -15.55 -14.72
N ALA A 3 0.96 -15.67 -16.03
CA ALA A 3 1.65 -14.63 -16.81
C ALA A 3 0.87 -13.30 -16.94
N VAL A 4 -0.47 -13.36 -16.97
CA VAL A 4 -1.33 -12.16 -17.00
C VAL A 4 -1.29 -11.44 -15.65
N GLY A 5 -1.25 -12.20 -14.55
CA GLY A 5 -1.05 -11.68 -13.20
C GLY A 5 0.25 -10.89 -13.09
N VAL A 6 1.38 -11.50 -13.47
CA VAL A 6 2.71 -10.87 -13.41
C VAL A 6 2.82 -9.63 -14.30
N ARG A 7 2.30 -9.65 -15.53
CA ARG A 7 2.31 -8.47 -16.41
C ARG A 7 1.51 -7.31 -15.82
N SER A 8 0.37 -7.61 -15.18
CA SER A 8 -0.45 -6.59 -14.53
C SER A 8 0.22 -5.99 -13.29
N LEU A 9 1.00 -6.79 -12.54
CA LEU A 9 1.79 -6.33 -11.40
C LEU A 9 2.96 -5.48 -11.87
N ARG A 10 3.69 -5.91 -12.92
CA ARG A 10 4.77 -5.13 -13.53
C ARG A 10 4.32 -3.76 -14.01
N ARG A 11 3.15 -3.66 -14.64
CA ARG A 11 2.59 -2.37 -15.08
C ARG A 11 2.31 -1.45 -13.88
N ARG A 12 1.75 -1.98 -12.79
CA ARG A 12 1.42 -1.22 -11.58
C ARG A 12 2.69 -0.77 -10.84
N ALA A 13 3.65 -1.67 -10.69
CA ALA A 13 4.98 -1.40 -10.17
C ALA A 13 5.64 -0.23 -10.92
N GLY A 14 5.69 -0.31 -12.26
CA GLY A 14 6.26 0.76 -13.09
C GLY A 14 5.52 2.09 -12.97
N ALA A 15 4.18 2.08 -12.91
CA ALA A 15 3.40 3.31 -12.75
C ALA A 15 3.56 3.95 -11.36
N ALA A 16 3.82 3.16 -10.32
CA ALA A 16 4.03 3.62 -8.96
C ALA A 16 5.51 3.88 -8.61
N GLY A 17 6.43 3.61 -9.54
CA GLY A 17 7.88 3.66 -9.26
C GLY A 17 8.32 2.66 -8.19
N ILE A 18 7.60 1.56 -7.98
CA ILE A 18 7.92 0.53 -6.98
C ILE A 18 8.59 -0.65 -7.68
N PRO A 19 9.77 -1.12 -7.25
CA PRO A 19 10.40 -2.28 -7.85
C PRO A 19 9.56 -3.55 -7.62
N LEU A 20 9.40 -4.34 -8.68
CA LEU A 20 8.78 -5.67 -8.58
C LEU A 20 9.85 -6.68 -8.16
N SER A 21 9.64 -7.36 -7.03
CA SER A 21 10.55 -8.38 -6.51
C SER A 21 9.93 -9.79 -6.57
N ALA A 22 10.68 -10.82 -6.18
CA ALA A 22 10.19 -12.20 -6.13
C ALA A 22 9.08 -12.38 -5.09
N GLU A 23 9.13 -11.59 -4.01
CA GLU A 23 8.23 -11.55 -2.88
C GLU A 23 6.92 -10.81 -3.19
N ALA A 24 6.75 -10.26 -4.40
CA ALA A 24 5.54 -9.53 -4.79
C ALA A 24 4.25 -10.39 -4.77
N LEU A 25 4.39 -11.71 -4.63
CA LEU A 25 3.27 -12.64 -4.50
C LEU A 25 2.98 -13.05 -3.06
N ASP A 26 3.78 -12.61 -2.09
CA ASP A 26 3.63 -12.94 -0.68
C ASP A 26 2.39 -12.27 -0.09
N ASP A 27 1.75 -12.98 0.83
CA ASP A 27 0.54 -12.53 1.52
C ASP A 27 0.79 -11.30 2.42
N ARG A 28 2.06 -11.00 2.71
CA ARG A 28 2.51 -9.84 3.47
C ARG A 28 3.51 -9.03 2.65
N GLN A 29 3.33 -7.72 2.66
CA GLN A 29 4.23 -6.76 2.04
C GLN A 29 4.65 -5.71 3.07
N THR A 30 5.88 -5.22 2.99
CA THR A 30 6.35 -4.09 3.81
C THR A 30 7.27 -3.25 2.96
N HIS A 31 6.93 -1.97 2.80
CA HIS A 31 7.67 -1.03 1.96
C HIS A 31 7.96 0.26 2.70
N VAL A 32 9.17 0.78 2.50
CA VAL A 32 9.54 2.14 2.90
C VAL A 32 9.31 3.05 1.69
N LEU A 33 8.44 4.03 1.86
CA LEU A 33 8.06 5.00 0.84
C LEU A 33 8.33 6.42 1.34
N ARG A 34 8.39 7.38 0.43
CA ARG A 34 8.61 8.80 0.76
C ARG A 34 7.60 9.69 0.04
N PRO A 35 7.11 10.77 0.69
CA PRO A 35 6.32 11.77 -0.01
C PRO A 35 7.24 12.61 -0.91
N VAL A 36 6.75 12.96 -2.10
CA VAL A 36 7.47 13.86 -3.00
C VAL A 36 6.57 15.04 -3.37
N PRO A 37 6.89 16.28 -2.96
CA PRO A 37 8.01 16.69 -2.09
C PRO A 37 7.77 16.42 -0.59
N VAL A 38 8.86 16.21 0.16
CA VAL A 38 8.84 16.28 1.64
C VAL A 38 8.79 17.77 2.02
N SER A 39 7.67 18.20 2.60
CA SER A 39 7.50 19.58 3.08
C SER A 39 6.58 19.59 4.30
N ASP A 40 6.47 20.72 4.98
CA ASP A 40 5.62 20.83 6.16
C ASP A 40 4.19 20.31 5.90
N GLY A 41 3.61 19.65 6.90
CA GLY A 41 2.29 19.02 6.81
C GLY A 41 2.19 17.87 5.79
N TRP A 42 3.31 17.27 5.35
CA TRP A 42 3.26 16.13 4.41
C TRP A 42 2.51 14.93 4.99
N GLN A 43 2.64 14.70 6.30
CA GLN A 43 1.95 13.60 6.98
C GLN A 43 0.45 13.77 6.80
N GLU A 44 -0.10 14.92 7.23
CA GLU A 44 -1.52 15.25 7.10
C GLU A 44 -2.02 15.07 5.66
N ARG A 45 -1.29 15.58 4.66
CA ARG A 45 -1.67 15.40 3.25
C ARG A 45 -1.73 13.94 2.81
N VAL A 46 -0.82 13.10 3.28
CA VAL A 46 -0.86 11.65 3.01
C VAL A 46 -2.08 11.03 3.69
N ARG A 47 -2.40 11.43 4.92
CA ARG A 47 -3.59 10.96 5.67
C ARG A 47 -4.88 11.35 4.96
N GLU A 48 -5.02 12.61 4.59
CA GLU A 48 -6.17 13.15 3.86
C GLU A 48 -6.39 12.42 2.54
N LYS A 49 -5.34 12.22 1.75
CA LYS A 49 -5.43 11.47 0.48
C LYS A 49 -5.80 10.00 0.69
N LEU A 50 -5.27 9.37 1.75
CA LEU A 50 -5.64 8.00 2.09
C LEU A 50 -7.13 7.93 2.46
N ALA A 51 -7.61 8.83 3.32
CA ALA A 51 -9.00 8.90 3.76
C ALA A 51 -9.97 9.26 2.62
N ALA A 52 -9.54 10.10 1.67
CA ALA A 52 -10.33 10.48 0.49
C ALA A 52 -10.41 9.36 -0.58
N SER A 53 -9.57 8.32 -0.49
CA SER A 53 -9.60 7.20 -1.42
C SER A 53 -10.85 6.35 -1.19
N GLU A 54 -11.69 6.18 -2.22
CA GLU A 54 -12.85 5.28 -2.21
C GLU A 54 -12.49 3.80 -1.93
N ARG A 55 -11.20 3.46 -2.00
CA ARG A 55 -10.69 2.10 -1.78
C ARG A 55 -10.29 1.85 -0.33
N ALA A 56 -10.02 2.91 0.42
CA ALA A 56 -9.70 2.85 1.83
C ALA A 56 -10.97 2.90 2.67
N PHE A 57 -11.05 2.11 3.73
CA PHE A 57 -12.19 2.09 4.64
C PHE A 57 -11.77 1.53 6.00
N LEU A 58 -12.61 1.72 7.03
CA LEU A 58 -12.26 1.42 8.43
C LEU A 58 -10.89 2.01 8.81
N VAL A 59 -10.70 3.29 8.46
CA VAL A 59 -9.49 4.03 8.79
C VAL A 59 -9.53 4.36 10.28
N ALA A 60 -8.52 3.91 11.02
CA ALA A 60 -8.37 4.14 12.44
C ALA A 60 -6.99 4.75 12.69
N GLU A 61 -6.96 5.96 13.24
CA GLU A 61 -5.73 6.63 13.60
C GLU A 61 -5.28 6.23 15.00
N LYS A 62 -4.01 5.93 15.16
CA LYS A 62 -3.37 5.69 16.46
C LYS A 62 -2.38 6.83 16.71
N GLY A 63 -2.95 7.97 17.07
CA GLY A 63 -2.21 9.23 17.15
C GLY A 63 -1.65 9.67 15.80
N GLN A 64 -0.61 10.51 15.86
CA GLN A 64 0.04 11.11 14.69
C GLN A 64 1.11 10.21 14.04
N GLU A 65 1.46 9.10 14.67
CA GLU A 65 2.55 8.23 14.25
C GLU A 65 2.08 7.07 13.36
N GLU A 66 0.83 6.61 13.52
CA GLU A 66 0.35 5.40 12.86
C GLU A 66 -1.12 5.50 12.43
N ILE A 67 -1.44 4.93 11.26
CA ILE A 67 -2.81 4.71 10.76
C ILE A 67 -2.99 3.25 10.40
N HIS A 68 -4.13 2.68 10.79
CA HIS A 68 -4.61 1.40 10.32
C HIS A 68 -5.79 1.57 9.39
N PHE A 69 -5.93 0.71 8.38
CA PHE A 69 -7.02 0.77 7.42
C PHE A 69 -7.25 -0.57 6.73
N ARG A 70 -8.38 -0.67 6.02
CA ARG A 70 -8.62 -1.72 5.02
C ARG A 70 -8.54 -1.13 3.63
N TRP A 71 -8.02 -1.89 2.67
CA TRP A 71 -7.89 -1.46 1.28
C TRP A 71 -8.49 -2.46 0.30
N ARG A 72 -9.21 -1.99 -0.73
CA ARG A 72 -9.80 -2.82 -1.79
C ARG A 72 -8.91 -2.86 -3.04
N PRO A 73 -8.09 -3.92 -3.24
CA PRO A 73 -7.19 -4.02 -4.38
C PRO A 73 -7.89 -4.24 -5.73
N GLY A 74 -9.11 -4.76 -5.70
CA GLY A 74 -9.96 -5.02 -6.87
C GLY A 74 -11.39 -4.48 -6.71
N ARG A 75 -12.28 -4.88 -7.61
CA ARG A 75 -13.71 -4.47 -7.61
C ARG A 75 -14.60 -5.30 -6.67
N GLY A 76 -14.05 -6.35 -6.06
CA GLY A 76 -14.77 -7.24 -5.14
C GLY A 76 -14.84 -6.71 -3.71
N LYS A 77 -15.51 -7.47 -2.83
CA LYS A 77 -15.60 -7.17 -1.38
C LYS A 77 -14.33 -7.51 -0.60
N GLN A 78 -13.39 -8.21 -1.22
CA GLN A 78 -12.14 -8.61 -0.59
C GLN A 78 -11.24 -7.40 -0.35
N SER A 79 -10.49 -7.43 0.76
CA SER A 79 -9.63 -6.34 1.17
C SER A 79 -8.42 -6.82 1.96
N VAL A 80 -7.34 -6.05 1.88
CA VAL A 80 -6.12 -6.24 2.68
C VAL A 80 -6.19 -5.36 3.93
N TRP A 81 -5.54 -5.80 5.00
CA TRP A 81 -5.25 -4.96 6.17
C TRP A 81 -4.00 -4.16 5.89
N GLY A 82 -4.06 -2.85 6.16
CA GLY A 82 -2.93 -1.96 6.04
C GLY A 82 -2.60 -1.25 7.35
N SER A 83 -1.33 -0.99 7.53
CA SER A 83 -0.80 -0.05 8.51
C SER A 83 0.19 0.90 7.83
N MET A 84 0.19 2.14 8.26
CA MET A 84 1.11 3.17 7.79
C MET A 84 1.71 3.86 9.01
N SER A 85 3.03 3.78 9.16
CA SER A 85 3.78 4.48 10.20
C SER A 85 4.58 5.61 9.59
N PHE A 86 4.59 6.76 10.25
CA PHE A 86 5.23 7.99 9.77
C PHE A 86 6.46 8.33 10.59
N ASP A 87 7.61 8.41 9.93
CA ASP A 87 8.85 8.90 10.53
C ASP A 87 9.10 10.34 10.04
N ALA A 88 8.61 11.32 10.84
CA ALA A 88 8.76 12.75 10.53
C ALA A 88 10.23 13.16 10.30
N PRO A 89 11.18 12.81 11.19
CA PRO A 89 12.60 13.14 11.01
C PRO A 89 13.21 12.69 9.68
N SER A 90 12.94 11.47 9.22
CA SER A 90 13.52 10.93 7.99
C SER A 90 12.70 11.22 6.73
N GLY A 91 11.42 11.58 6.91
CA GLY A 91 10.45 11.68 5.83
C GLY A 91 9.99 10.31 5.31
N ASP A 92 10.29 9.22 6.02
CA ASP A 92 9.92 7.88 5.61
C ASP A 92 8.50 7.50 6.07
N VAL A 93 7.85 6.70 5.24
CA VAL A 93 6.57 6.08 5.49
C VAL A 93 6.73 4.58 5.39
N VAL A 94 6.53 3.88 6.49
CA VAL A 94 6.53 2.41 6.51
C VAL A 94 5.11 1.93 6.25
N LEU A 95 4.89 1.37 5.05
CA LEU A 95 3.63 0.79 4.64
C LEU A 95 3.67 -0.73 4.80
N GLY A 96 2.91 -1.26 5.76
CA GLY A 96 2.71 -2.68 5.96
C GLY A 96 1.35 -3.11 5.43
N LEU A 97 1.31 -4.14 4.57
CA LEU A 97 0.06 -4.76 4.10
C LEU A 97 0.09 -6.25 4.38
N ARG A 98 -1.08 -6.79 4.74
CA ARG A 98 -1.31 -8.23 4.80
C ARG A 98 -2.68 -8.56 4.25
N ASP A 99 -2.80 -9.73 3.64
CA ASP A 99 -4.10 -10.22 3.20
C ASP A 99 -5.09 -10.22 4.37
N GLY A 100 -6.34 -9.82 4.08
CA GLY A 100 -7.41 -9.96 5.05
C GLY A 100 -7.58 -11.42 5.41
N GLU A 101 -7.82 -11.74 6.69
CA GLU A 101 -8.43 -13.03 7.02
C GLU A 101 -9.63 -13.20 6.10
N GLY A 102 -9.53 -14.15 5.17
CA GLY A 102 -10.66 -14.52 4.34
C GLY A 102 -11.76 -14.94 5.28
N LEU A 103 -12.99 -14.45 5.06
CA LEU A 103 -14.16 -15.14 5.61
C LEU A 103 -13.99 -16.62 5.28
N LEU A 104 -13.87 -17.47 6.31
CA LEU A 104 -13.67 -18.92 6.16
C LEU A 104 -14.68 -19.43 5.11
N GLY A 105 -14.18 -19.93 3.98
CA GLY A 105 -15.00 -20.48 2.90
C GLY A 105 -15.16 -19.64 1.62
N VAL A 106 -14.63 -18.42 1.55
CA VAL A 106 -14.51 -17.67 0.29
C VAL A 106 -13.07 -17.80 -0.21
N ALA A 107 -12.86 -18.13 -1.48
CA ALA A 107 -11.54 -18.12 -2.09
C ALA A 107 -10.80 -16.83 -1.67
N GLY A 108 -9.59 -16.97 -1.13
CA GLY A 108 -8.82 -15.84 -0.60
C GLY A 108 -8.58 -14.76 -1.64
N LEU A 109 -7.93 -13.66 -1.24
CA LEU A 109 -7.38 -12.71 -2.19
C LEU A 109 -6.46 -13.46 -3.19
N GLY A 110 -6.47 -13.06 -4.47
CA GLY A 110 -5.54 -13.63 -5.43
C GLY A 110 -4.10 -13.26 -5.06
N LYS A 111 -3.14 -14.17 -5.29
CA LYS A 111 -1.70 -13.92 -5.04
C LYS A 111 -1.26 -12.55 -5.58
N GLY A 112 -0.51 -11.80 -4.77
CA GLY A 112 -0.04 -10.45 -5.11
C GLY A 112 -1.07 -9.34 -4.95
N SER A 113 -2.20 -9.60 -4.28
CA SER A 113 -3.19 -8.56 -3.94
C SER A 113 -2.62 -7.52 -2.99
N SER A 114 -1.83 -7.95 -2.00
CA SER A 114 -1.10 -7.05 -1.11
C SER A 114 -0.12 -6.17 -1.90
N PHE A 115 0.69 -6.70 -2.81
CA PHE A 115 1.58 -5.88 -3.63
C PHE A 115 0.84 -4.93 -4.58
N ALA A 116 -0.27 -5.38 -5.18
CA ALA A 116 -1.11 -4.52 -5.99
C ALA A 116 -1.70 -3.36 -5.17
N ALA A 117 -2.03 -3.59 -3.90
CA ALA A 117 -2.48 -2.55 -2.98
C ALA A 117 -1.35 -1.58 -2.63
N VAL A 118 -0.10 -2.02 -2.43
CA VAL A 118 1.06 -1.12 -2.24
C VAL A 118 1.14 -0.11 -3.38
N CYS A 119 1.14 -0.59 -4.64
CA CYS A 119 1.24 0.27 -5.82
C CYS A 119 0.09 1.27 -5.91
N GLN A 120 -1.13 0.85 -5.56
CA GLN A 120 -2.30 1.72 -5.63
C GLN A 120 -2.31 2.76 -4.52
N ILE A 121 -1.89 2.39 -3.30
CA ILE A 121 -1.76 3.32 -2.17
C ILE A 121 -0.72 4.36 -2.49
N ALA A 122 0.47 3.95 -2.96
CA ALA A 122 1.54 4.85 -3.37
C ALA A 122 1.06 5.91 -4.38
N GLY A 123 0.38 5.46 -5.46
CA GLY A 123 -0.19 6.37 -6.45
C GLY A 123 -1.32 7.27 -5.91
N ALA A 124 -2.15 6.77 -4.99
CA ALA A 124 -3.26 7.54 -4.41
C ALA A 124 -2.77 8.61 -3.41
N THR A 125 -1.72 8.32 -2.66
CA THR A 125 -1.17 9.23 -1.64
C THR A 125 -0.04 10.11 -2.17
N GLY A 126 0.51 9.81 -3.34
CA GLY A 126 1.69 10.51 -3.88
C GLY A 126 2.97 10.12 -3.15
N LEU A 127 3.03 8.88 -2.66
CA LEU A 127 4.24 8.29 -2.11
C LEU A 127 5.01 7.58 -3.22
N GLU A 128 6.33 7.67 -3.17
CA GLU A 128 7.24 7.01 -4.10
C GLU A 128 8.15 6.03 -3.35
N SER A 129 8.74 5.07 -4.06
CA SER A 129 9.75 4.22 -3.43
C SER A 129 10.93 5.07 -2.98
N GLY A 130 11.28 5.00 -1.69
CA GLY A 130 12.53 5.59 -1.23
C GLY A 130 13.65 4.84 -1.94
N SER A 131 14.46 5.53 -2.75
CA SER A 131 15.72 4.93 -3.22
C SER A 131 16.48 4.48 -1.98
N ALA A 132 16.67 3.17 -1.80
CA ALA A 132 17.72 2.69 -0.93
C ALA A 132 18.99 3.41 -1.41
N ARG A 133 19.59 4.24 -0.55
CA ARG A 133 20.96 4.68 -0.81
C ARG A 133 21.79 3.41 -0.74
N VAL A 134 22.30 3.00 -1.90
CA VAL A 134 23.37 2.00 -2.03
C VAL A 134 24.58 2.49 -1.24
#